data_AF-A0A377ZKN6-F1
#
_entry.id   AF-A0A377ZKN6-F1
#
_cell.length_a   1.000
_cell.length_b   1.000
_cell.length_c   1.000
_cell.angle_alpha   90.00
_cell.angle_beta   90.00
_cell.angle_gamma   90.00
#
_symmetry.space_group_name_H-M   'P 1'
#
loop_
_entity.id
_entity.type
_entity.pdbx_description
1 polymer ?
#
loop_
_entity_poly.entity_id
_entity_poly.type
_entity_poly.pdbx_seq_one_letter_code
_entity_poly.pdbx_strand_id
1 'polypeptide(L)'
;MDKQRGFTLIELMVVIGIIAILSAIGIPAYQNYLRKAALTDLLQTFVPYRTAIELCALDHGGLTPCDGGSNGIPSPTTTRYSPP
;
A
#
# COMPACT_ATOMS: atom_id res chain seq x y z
N MET A 1 -2.39 -54.14 -13.28
CA MET A 1 -2.17 -53.35 -12.04
C MET A 1 -1.19 -52.24 -12.35
N ASP A 2 -1.68 -51.01 -12.52
CA ASP A 2 -0.84 -49.84 -12.69
C ASP A 2 -0.01 -49.61 -11.42
N LYS A 3 1.31 -49.61 -11.59
CA LYS A 3 2.28 -49.35 -10.54
C LYS A 3 2.17 -47.87 -10.20
N GLN A 4 1.37 -47.52 -9.19
CA GLN A 4 1.32 -46.16 -8.64
C GLN A 4 2.74 -45.76 -8.22
N ARG A 5 3.41 -44.94 -9.04
CA ARG A 5 4.69 -44.33 -8.70
C ARG A 5 4.38 -43.17 -7.77
N GLY A 6 4.45 -43.45 -6.46
CA GLY A 6 4.32 -42.41 -5.44
C GLY A 6 5.46 -41.39 -5.55
N PHE A 7 5.15 -40.13 -5.24
CA PHE A 7 6.11 -39.04 -5.15
C PHE A 7 7.14 -39.37 -4.06
N THR A 8 8.43 -39.19 -4.34
CA THR A 8 9.47 -39.47 -3.34
C THR A 8 9.56 -38.32 -2.33
N LEU A 9 9.90 -38.64 -1.08
CA LEU A 9 10.17 -37.63 -0.05
C LEU A 9 11.31 -36.68 -0.45
N ILE A 10 12.27 -37.19 -1.23
CA ILE A 10 13.41 -36.39 -1.68
C ILE A 10 13.00 -35.37 -2.75
N GLU A 11 12.09 -35.72 -3.67
CA GLU A 11 11.53 -34.76 -4.63
C GLU A 11 10.80 -33.63 -3.88
N LEU A 12 10.06 -33.96 -2.82
CA LEU A 12 9.33 -32.97 -2.03
C LEU A 12 10.27 -32.03 -1.27
N MET A 13 11.34 -32.55 -0.68
CA MET A 13 12.34 -31.74 0.03
C MET A 13 13.03 -30.74 -0.90
N VAL A 14 13.38 -31.13 -2.13
CA VAL A 14 14.01 -30.24 -3.10
C VAL A 14 13.07 -29.10 -3.50
N VAL A 15 11.78 -29.41 -3.72
CA VAL A 15 10.76 -28.40 -4.07
C VAL A 15 10.57 -27.39 -2.94
N ILE A 16 10.49 -27.85 -1.69
CA ILE A 16 10.37 -26.95 -0.53
C ILE A 16 11.60 -26.04 -0.42
N GLY A 17 12.80 -26.58 -0.67
CA GLY A 17 14.04 -25.78 -0.69
C GLY A 17 14.00 -24.64 -1.71
N ILE A 18 13.53 -24.92 -2.93
CA ILE A 18 13.38 -23.89 -3.97
C ILE A 18 12.34 -22.83 -3.55
N ILE A 19 11.19 -23.25 -3.03
CA ILE A 19 10.14 -22.33 -2.56
C ILE A 19 10.64 -21.45 -1.41
N ALA A 20 11.43 -21.98 -0.48
CA ALA A 20 12.01 -21.23 0.62
C ALA A 20 12.92 -20.10 0.12
N ILE A 21 13.78 -20.37 -0.87
CA ILE A 21 14.67 -19.37 -1.47
C ILE A 21 13.86 -18.29 -2.21
N LEU A 22 12.89 -18.69 -3.04
CA LEU A 22 12.07 -17.76 -3.80
C LEU A 22 11.21 -16.87 -2.88
N SER A 23 10.62 -17.45 -1.84
CA SER A 23 9.76 -16.72 -0.90
C SER A 23 10.54 -15.72 -0.03
N ALA A 24 11.77 -16.04 0.36
CA ALA A 24 12.63 -15.13 1.11
C ALA A 24 12.88 -13.80 0.38
N ILE A 25 12.96 -13.82 -0.95
CA ILE A 25 13.15 -12.62 -1.77
C ILE A 25 11.80 -12.05 -2.24
N GLY A 26 10.85 -12.92 -2.57
CA GLY A 26 9.56 -12.55 -3.13
C GLY A 26 8.64 -11.82 -2.14
N ILE A 27 8.60 -12.25 -0.89
CA ILE A 27 7.75 -11.65 0.15
C ILE A 27 8.12 -10.18 0.41
N PRO A 28 9.39 -9.81 0.73
CA PRO A 28 9.73 -8.42 0.98
C PRO A 28 9.55 -7.55 -0.27
N ALA A 29 9.84 -8.08 -1.46
CA ALA A 29 9.61 -7.36 -2.72
C ALA A 29 8.11 -7.06 -2.95
N TYR A 30 7.23 -8.04 -2.72
CA TYR A 30 5.78 -7.87 -2.82
C TYR A 30 5.24 -6.88 -1.80
N GLN A 31 5.70 -6.94 -0.54
CA GLN A 31 5.35 -5.98 0.50
C GLN A 31 5.77 -4.55 0.13
N ASN A 32 6.98 -4.38 -0.42
CA ASN A 32 7.46 -3.08 -0.88
C ASN A 32 6.62 -2.56 -2.07
N TYR A 33 6.20 -3.42 -2.98
CA TYR A 33 5.30 -3.06 -4.07
C TYR A 33 3.95 -2.57 -3.56
N LEU A 34 3.33 -3.30 -2.63
CA LEU A 34 2.07 -2.89 -1.99
C LEU A 34 2.22 -1.57 -1.23
N ARG A 35 3.32 -1.38 -0.48
CA ARG A 35 3.60 -0.11 0.20
C ARG A 35 3.74 1.03 -0.79
N LYS A 36 4.42 0.82 -1.92
CA LYS A 36 4.57 1.84 -2.96
C LYS A 36 3.22 2.19 -3.60
N ALA A 37 2.38 1.18 -3.87
CA ALA A 37 1.03 1.38 -4.38
C ALA A 37 0.15 2.18 -3.39
N ALA A 38 0.24 1.87 -2.10
CA ALA A 38 -0.40 2.63 -1.04
C ALA A 38 0.07 4.09 -1.01
N LEU A 39 1.38 4.34 -1.09
CA LEU A 39 1.91 5.70 -1.13
C LEU A 39 1.45 6.47 -2.37
N THR A 40 1.38 5.83 -3.55
CA THR A 40 0.86 6.49 -4.75
C THR A 40 -0.61 6.82 -4.64
N ASP A 41 -1.42 5.93 -4.05
CA ASP A 41 -2.85 6.17 -3.82
C ASP A 41 -3.05 7.35 -2.85
N LEU A 42 -2.28 7.38 -1.74
CA LEU A 42 -2.26 8.51 -0.82
C LEU A 42 -1.85 9.81 -1.53
N LEU A 43 -0.79 9.80 -2.34
CA LEU A 43 -0.38 11.00 -3.06
C LEU A 43 -1.48 11.51 -3.99
N GLN A 44 -2.19 10.62 -4.69
CA GLN A 44 -3.32 10.99 -5.53
C GLN A 44 -4.47 11.59 -4.72
N THR A 45 -4.76 11.06 -3.53
CA THR A 45 -5.81 11.60 -2.66
C THR A 45 -5.40 12.92 -2.02
N PHE A 46 -4.10 13.20 -1.82
CA PHE A 46 -3.59 14.46 -1.27
C PHE A 46 -3.61 15.65 -2.26
N VAL A 47 -3.58 15.42 -3.58
CA VAL A 47 -3.63 16.49 -4.58
C VAL A 47 -4.80 17.48 -4.37
N PRO A 48 -6.06 17.04 -4.21
CA PRO A 48 -7.17 17.95 -3.97
C PRO A 48 -7.10 18.69 -2.63
N TYR A 49 -6.47 18.09 -1.61
CA TYR A 49 -6.27 18.77 -0.32
C TYR A 49 -5.33 19.94 -0.46
N ARG A 50 -4.22 19.77 -1.19
CA ARG A 50 -3.29 20.86 -1.46
C ARG A 50 -4.01 22.04 -2.12
N THR A 51 -4.81 21.77 -3.16
CA THR A 51 -5.56 22.83 -3.85
C THR A 51 -6.59 23.49 -2.92
N ALA A 52 -7.28 22.71 -2.08
CA ALA A 52 -8.26 23.27 -1.15
C ALA A 52 -7.61 24.15 -0.06
N ILE A 53 -6.45 23.74 0.47
CA ILE A 53 -5.68 24.53 1.43
C ILE A 53 -5.16 25.82 0.76
N GLU A 54 -4.65 25.74 -0.46
CA GLU A 54 -4.21 26.92 -1.22
C GLU A 54 -5.37 27.91 -1.42
N LEU A 55 -6.56 27.42 -1.78
CA LEU A 55 -7.77 28.26 -1.90
C LEU A 55 -8.19 28.88 -0.57
N CYS A 56 -8.21 28.10 0.52
CA CYS A 56 -8.55 28.59 1.85
C CYS A 56 -7.57 29.67 2.32
N ALA A 57 -6.26 29.47 2.10
CA ALA A 57 -5.22 30.41 2.49
C ALA A 57 -5.32 31.74 1.71
N LEU A 58 -5.73 31.68 0.44
CA LEU A 58 -5.98 32.87 -0.38
C LEU A 58 -7.19 33.66 0.12
N ASP A 59 -8.27 32.99 0.52
CA ASP A 59 -9.51 33.63 0.97
C ASP A 59 -9.38 34.23 2.38
N HIS A 60 -8.68 33.54 3.29
CA HIS A 60 -8.59 33.93 4.70
C HIS A 60 -7.28 34.62 5.08
N GLY A 61 -6.32 34.76 4.15
CA GLY A 61 -5.05 35.43 4.37
C GLY A 61 -4.10 34.72 5.35
N GLY A 62 -4.32 33.42 5.60
CA GLY A 62 -3.53 32.63 6.54
C GLY A 62 -3.94 31.16 6.59
N LEU A 63 -3.12 30.33 7.24
CA LEU A 63 -3.35 28.88 7.35
C LEU A 63 -4.11 28.47 8.61
N THR A 64 -4.28 29.38 9.58
CA THR A 64 -4.94 29.10 10.86
C THR A 64 -6.39 28.62 10.75
N PRO A 65 -7.22 29.02 9.77
CA PRO A 65 -8.56 28.47 9.62
C PRO A 65 -8.62 27.28 8.64
N CYS A 66 -7.50 26.86 8.06
CA CYS A 66 -7.44 25.91 6.95
C CYS A 66 -7.15 24.48 7.43
N ASP A 67 -7.95 24.00 8.39
CA ASP A 67 -7.90 22.63 8.87
C ASP A 67 -8.75 21.69 7.99
N GLY A 68 -8.38 20.40 7.99
CA GLY A 68 -9.13 19.36 7.29
C GLY A 68 -10.58 19.28 7.79
N GLY A 69 -11.55 19.36 6.88
CA GLY A 69 -12.97 19.42 7.20
C GLY A 69 -13.51 20.84 7.42
N SER A 70 -12.68 21.87 7.34
CA SER A 70 -13.05 23.28 7.43
C SER A 70 -12.87 24.00 6.08
N ASN A 71 -13.62 25.07 5.84
CA ASN A 71 -13.43 25.99 4.70
C ASN A 71 -13.29 25.30 3.33
N GLY A 72 -14.11 24.29 3.07
CA GLY A 72 -14.13 23.55 1.80
C GLY A 72 -13.02 22.50 1.64
N ILE A 73 -12.16 22.31 2.64
CA ILE A 73 -11.17 21.24 2.68
C ILE A 73 -11.89 19.95 3.11
N PRO A 74 -11.82 18.85 2.33
CA PRO A 74 -12.40 17.58 2.74
C PRO A 74 -11.81 17.12 4.08
N SER A 75 -12.62 16.47 4.92
CA SER A 75 -12.13 15.85 6.16
C SER A 75 -11.16 14.73 5.79
N PRO A 76 -10.03 14.55 6.52
CA PRO A 76 -9.06 13.50 6.23
C PRO A 76 -9.73 12.12 6.30
N THR A 77 -10.06 11.59 5.12
CA THR A 77 -10.61 10.25 5.00
C THR A 77 -9.48 9.24 5.24
N THR A 78 -9.63 8.41 6.27
CA THR A 78 -8.78 7.23 6.47
C THR A 78 -8.92 6.34 5.24
N THR A 79 -7.93 6.41 4.34
CA THR A 79 -7.91 5.57 3.14
C THR A 79 -7.64 4.13 3.57
N ARG A 80 -8.03 3.13 2.76
CA ARG A 80 -7.81 1.69 3.09
C ARG A 80 -6.35 1.32 3.38
N TYR A 81 -5.41 2.20 3.02
CA TYR A 81 -3.98 2.05 3.24
C TYR A 81 -3.40 3.06 4.25
N SER A 82 -4.23 3.84 4.94
CA SER A 82 -3.76 4.66 6.06
C SER A 82 -3.16 3.73 7.11
N PRO A 83 -1.87 3.87 7.47
CA PRO A 83 -1.36 3.20 8.64
C PRO A 83 -2.13 3.70 9.88
N PRO A 84 -2.32 2.84 10.91
CA PRO A 84 -2.79 3.30 12.21
C PRO A 84 -1.79 4.27 12.85
#